data_AF-A0A6C0C3S7-F1
#
_entry.id   AF-A0A6C0C3S7-F1
#
_cell.length_a   1.000
_cell.length_b   1.000
_cell.length_c   1.000
_cell.angle_alpha   90.00
_cell.angle_beta   90.00
_cell.angle_gamma   90.00
#
_symmetry.space_group_name_H-M   'P 1'
#
loop_
_entity.id
_entity.type
_entity.pdbx_description
1 polymer ?
#
loop_
_entity_poly.entity_id
_entity_poly.type
_entity_poly.pdbx_seq_one_letter_code
_entity_poly.pdbx_strand_id
1 'polypeptide(L)'
;MSTCDFTLQTDLSSIKYCATGVFYVSLDLFRSMFLFSAPITDCSLNPNLLNDSQADISYCVLSNLYPSINPVHAMMGSPLSEGIIRRDSSANQLIKHDFIFYLSEKIFNNASSAFLVSNLQEMKAGIEEMGWVYKNNIEQLLTTAYNNGMGMTNTITDESNIVRRLLKQLEHSDPGRLICVPNDINSGIVDTDALQSVPFIEGDSISIFFTLVSSVEPRKYRLILYLTNDAAKLNTNIHPADSLIHYSEYQGNITNDGVP
;
A
#
# COMPACT_ATOMS: atom_id res chain seq x y z
N MET A 1 -14.43 -10.33 -14.59
CA MET A 1 -14.01 -9.92 -13.23
C MET A 1 -13.56 -8.48 -13.31
N SER A 2 -13.99 -7.64 -12.38
CA SER A 2 -13.75 -6.19 -12.38
C SER A 2 -12.73 -5.85 -11.30
N THR A 3 -11.73 -5.03 -11.59
CA THR A 3 -10.70 -4.60 -10.62
C THR A 3 -11.30 -3.92 -9.38
N CYS A 4 -10.68 -4.12 -8.22
CA CYS A 4 -11.10 -3.57 -6.93
C CYS A 4 -10.03 -2.61 -6.38
N ASP A 5 -10.47 -1.51 -5.76
CA ASP A 5 -9.60 -0.61 -4.98
C ASP A 5 -9.76 -0.91 -3.49
N PHE A 6 -8.82 -1.68 -2.95
CA PHE A 6 -8.76 -2.03 -1.55
C PHE A 6 -8.14 -0.90 -0.73
N THR A 7 -8.46 -0.81 0.56
CA THR A 7 -7.83 0.12 1.50
C THR A 7 -7.32 -0.61 2.73
N LEU A 8 -6.07 -0.36 3.12
CA LEU A 8 -5.47 -0.94 4.34
C LEU A 8 -5.82 -0.18 5.62
N GLN A 9 -6.17 1.12 5.55
CA GLN A 9 -6.58 1.93 6.71
C GLN A 9 -8.09 2.23 6.69
N THR A 10 -8.76 2.13 7.83
CA THR A 10 -10.21 2.37 7.94
C THR A 10 -10.50 3.76 8.50
N ASP A 11 -10.97 4.63 7.62
CA ASP A 11 -12.18 5.44 7.79
C ASP A 11 -12.36 6.25 6.50
N LEU A 12 -13.06 5.66 5.53
CA LEU A 12 -13.29 6.25 4.20
C LEU A 12 -14.30 7.40 4.22
N SER A 13 -15.00 7.63 5.34
CA SER A 13 -16.11 8.59 5.41
C SER A 13 -15.67 10.06 5.18
N SER A 14 -14.36 10.35 5.21
CA SER A 14 -13.85 11.70 4.96
C SER A 14 -12.43 11.79 4.37
N ILE A 15 -11.93 10.76 3.66
CA ILE A 15 -10.57 10.82 3.11
C ILE A 15 -10.50 11.73 1.87
N LYS A 16 -10.51 13.03 2.10
CA LYS A 16 -10.01 14.01 1.12
C LYS A 16 -8.48 13.92 1.13
N TYR A 17 -7.89 13.75 -0.05
CA TYR A 17 -6.45 13.77 -0.28
C TYR A 17 -6.15 14.73 -1.43
N CYS A 18 -4.91 15.21 -1.51
CA CYS A 18 -4.51 16.23 -2.48
C CYS A 18 -3.93 15.64 -3.76
N ALA A 19 -3.22 14.51 -3.64
CA ALA A 19 -2.49 13.91 -4.75
C ALA A 19 -2.30 12.40 -4.55
N THR A 20 -2.09 11.68 -5.65
CA THR A 20 -1.92 10.22 -5.67
C THR A 20 -0.58 9.83 -6.26
N GLY A 21 0.22 9.08 -5.49
CA GLY A 21 1.44 8.42 -5.95
C GLY A 21 1.25 6.92 -6.12
N VAL A 22 2.06 6.31 -6.99
CA VAL A 22 1.86 4.91 -7.43
C VAL A 22 3.16 4.11 -7.27
N PHE A 23 3.04 2.90 -6.73
CA PHE A 23 3.99 1.81 -6.91
C PHE A 23 3.34 0.68 -7.71
N TYR A 24 4.12 0.04 -8.56
CA TYR A 24 3.76 -1.26 -9.11
C TYR A 24 4.34 -2.34 -8.21
N VAL A 25 3.49 -3.26 -7.77
CA VAL A 25 3.90 -4.36 -6.87
C VAL A 25 3.44 -5.68 -7.45
N SER A 26 4.18 -6.75 -7.14
CA SER A 26 3.88 -8.07 -7.66
C SER A 26 2.54 -8.57 -7.12
N LEU A 27 1.64 -8.95 -8.03
CA LEU A 27 0.39 -9.61 -7.68
C LEU A 27 0.67 -10.91 -6.91
N ASP A 28 1.61 -11.73 -7.40
CA ASP A 28 1.99 -12.99 -6.75
C ASP A 28 2.53 -12.80 -5.33
N LEU A 29 3.31 -11.74 -5.11
CA LEU A 29 3.80 -11.39 -3.76
C LEU A 29 2.63 -11.10 -2.81
N PHE A 30 1.66 -10.30 -3.25
CA PHE A 30 0.50 -9.95 -2.45
C PHE A 30 -0.47 -11.13 -2.22
N ARG A 31 -0.63 -12.00 -3.21
CA ARG A 31 -1.32 -13.29 -3.05
C ARG A 31 -0.63 -14.19 -2.03
N SER A 32 0.70 -14.16 -1.96
CA SER A 32 1.47 -14.93 -0.98
C SER A 32 1.40 -14.32 0.43
N MET A 33 1.21 -13.00 0.52
CA MET A 33 1.22 -12.27 1.79
C MET A 33 -0.11 -12.34 2.54
N PHE A 34 -1.25 -12.23 1.84
CA PHE A 34 -2.58 -12.20 2.46
C PHE A 34 -3.33 -13.49 2.18
N LEU A 35 -3.51 -14.29 3.23
CA LEU A 35 -4.00 -15.64 3.14
C LEU A 35 -5.18 -15.87 4.09
N PHE A 36 -6.08 -16.79 3.76
CA PHE A 36 -7.15 -17.22 4.64
C PHE A 36 -7.40 -18.73 4.51
N SER A 37 -8.06 -19.30 5.50
CA SER A 37 -8.50 -20.69 5.52
C SER A 37 -9.92 -20.73 6.05
N ALA A 38 -10.84 -21.38 5.34
CA ALA A 38 -12.24 -21.51 5.73
C ALA A 38 -12.82 -22.79 5.10
N PRO A 39 -13.86 -23.41 5.68
CA PRO A 39 -14.59 -24.48 5.01
C PRO A 39 -15.29 -23.89 3.79
N ILE A 40 -14.77 -24.23 2.62
CA ILE A 40 -15.40 -23.91 1.34
C ILE A 40 -16.36 -25.06 1.04
N THR A 41 -17.61 -24.72 0.76
CA THR A 41 -18.65 -25.69 0.40
C THR A 41 -19.30 -25.25 -0.89
N ASP A 42 -19.60 -26.19 -1.78
CA ASP A 42 -20.25 -25.92 -3.06
C ASP A 42 -19.53 -24.83 -3.88
N CYS A 43 -18.19 -24.82 -3.81
CA CYS A 43 -17.37 -23.87 -4.54
C CYS A 43 -17.68 -22.39 -4.25
N SER A 44 -18.01 -22.05 -2.99
CA SER A 44 -18.24 -20.67 -2.61
C SER A 44 -17.83 -20.41 -1.16
N LEU A 45 -17.13 -19.30 -0.93
CA LEU A 45 -17.00 -18.75 0.41
C LEU A 45 -18.31 -18.03 0.75
N ASN A 46 -19.15 -18.68 1.55
CA ASN A 46 -20.41 -18.09 2.01
C ASN A 46 -20.13 -16.77 2.75
N PRO A 47 -20.64 -15.62 2.27
CA PRO A 47 -20.34 -14.33 2.89
C PRO A 47 -20.81 -14.20 4.34
N ASN A 48 -21.80 -15.00 4.77
CA ASN A 48 -22.21 -15.06 6.17
C ASN A 48 -21.07 -15.54 7.08
N LEU A 49 -20.14 -16.37 6.58
CA LEU A 49 -18.95 -16.79 7.31
C LEU A 49 -18.03 -15.61 7.63
N LEU A 50 -18.03 -14.50 6.88
CA LEU A 50 -17.19 -13.32 7.19
C LEU A 50 -17.74 -12.50 8.38
N ASN A 51 -18.99 -12.74 8.74
CA ASN A 51 -19.73 -11.98 9.74
C ASN A 51 -20.05 -12.79 11.01
N ASP A 52 -20.03 -14.12 10.94
CA ASP A 52 -20.24 -14.99 12.10
C ASP A 52 -18.98 -15.11 12.96
N SER A 53 -19.05 -14.62 14.20
CA SER A 53 -17.95 -14.69 15.18
C SER A 53 -17.49 -16.12 15.52
N GLN A 54 -18.34 -17.13 15.29
CA GLN A 54 -18.07 -18.55 15.56
C GLN A 54 -17.75 -19.34 14.28
N ALA A 55 -17.69 -18.69 13.11
CA ALA A 55 -17.30 -19.36 11.89
C ALA A 55 -15.87 -19.89 11.98
N ASP A 56 -15.67 -21.08 11.42
CA ASP A 56 -14.36 -21.70 11.28
C ASP A 56 -13.57 -21.00 10.15
N ILE A 57 -13.03 -19.82 10.43
CA ILE A 57 -12.22 -19.06 9.48
C ILE A 57 -11.00 -18.47 10.16
N SER A 58 -9.85 -18.67 9.52
CA SER A 58 -8.57 -18.12 9.94
C SER A 58 -8.00 -17.19 8.86
N TYR A 59 -7.38 -16.10 9.32
CA TYR A 59 -6.88 -14.97 8.53
C TYR A 59 -5.39 -14.78 8.79
N CYS A 60 -4.53 -14.94 7.80
CA CYS A 60 -3.08 -14.92 7.98
C CYS A 60 -2.41 -13.85 7.12
N VAL A 61 -1.45 -13.12 7.72
CA VAL A 61 -0.65 -12.10 7.04
C VAL A 61 0.82 -12.44 7.16
N LEU A 62 1.49 -12.86 6.09
CA LEU A 62 2.94 -13.08 6.11
C LEU A 62 3.70 -11.73 6.00
N SER A 63 3.79 -11.01 7.12
CA SER A 63 4.30 -9.62 7.15
C SER A 63 5.74 -9.48 6.65
N ASN A 64 6.55 -10.52 6.77
CA ASN A 64 7.93 -10.57 6.28
C ASN A 64 8.06 -10.52 4.75
N LEU A 65 6.95 -10.71 4.01
CA LEU A 65 6.91 -10.59 2.55
C LEU A 65 6.63 -9.16 2.08
N TYR A 66 6.32 -8.23 2.98
CA TYR A 66 6.03 -6.85 2.58
C TYR A 66 7.27 -6.21 1.91
N PRO A 67 7.13 -5.63 0.71
CA PRO A 67 8.24 -5.01 0.03
C PRO A 67 8.70 -3.74 0.77
N SER A 68 10.00 -3.45 0.75
CA SER A 68 10.58 -2.26 1.38
C SER A 68 10.25 -0.98 0.61
N ILE A 69 9.00 -0.55 0.68
CA ILE A 69 8.45 0.60 -0.04
C ILE A 69 8.46 1.83 0.86
N ASN A 70 9.19 2.87 0.44
CA ASN A 70 9.05 4.20 1.02
C ASN A 70 7.92 4.96 0.31
N PRO A 71 6.82 5.35 0.99
CA PRO A 71 5.70 6.06 0.37
C PRO A 71 6.09 7.34 -0.37
N VAL A 72 7.14 8.06 0.06
CA VAL A 72 7.52 9.32 -0.61
C VAL A 72 8.28 9.11 -1.93
N HIS A 73 8.68 7.87 -2.20
CA HIS A 73 9.25 7.44 -3.49
C HIS A 73 8.19 7.04 -4.52
N ALA A 74 6.91 7.07 -4.15
CA ALA A 74 5.83 6.72 -5.05
C ALA A 74 5.80 7.66 -6.27
N MET A 75 5.61 7.08 -7.45
CA MET A 75 5.61 7.82 -8.71
C MET A 75 4.39 8.70 -8.83
N MET A 76 4.61 9.95 -9.21
CA MET A 76 3.57 10.95 -9.49
C MET A 76 3.36 11.19 -11.00
N GLY A 77 4.16 10.53 -11.84
CA GLY A 77 4.12 10.61 -13.30
C GLY A 77 3.41 9.45 -13.99
N SER A 78 2.85 8.50 -13.22
CA SER A 78 2.13 7.34 -13.77
C SER A 78 0.76 7.76 -14.32
N PRO A 79 0.18 7.03 -15.30
CA PRO A 79 -1.22 7.23 -15.72
C PRO A 79 -2.24 7.10 -14.58
N LEU A 80 -1.88 6.42 -13.48
CA LEU A 80 -2.72 6.26 -12.29
C LEU A 80 -2.50 7.35 -11.23
N SER A 81 -1.51 8.22 -11.43
CA SER A 81 -1.19 9.33 -10.53
C SER A 81 -2.10 10.54 -10.81
N GLU A 82 -2.40 11.32 -9.78
CA GLU A 82 -3.21 12.53 -9.90
C GLU A 82 -2.75 13.62 -8.92
N GLY A 83 -3.19 14.86 -9.15
CA GLY A 83 -2.99 15.97 -8.20
C GLY A 83 -1.55 16.48 -8.04
N ILE A 84 -0.61 16.04 -8.88
CA ILE A 84 0.75 16.57 -8.91
C ILE A 84 0.74 18.07 -9.26
N ILE A 85 1.51 18.87 -8.52
CA ILE A 85 1.59 20.33 -8.71
C ILE A 85 2.32 20.68 -10.01
N ARG A 86 3.37 19.93 -10.35
CA ARG A 86 4.21 20.21 -11.53
C ARG A 86 4.69 18.94 -12.21
N ARG A 87 4.60 18.87 -13.54
CA ARG A 87 4.96 17.68 -14.36
C ARG A 87 6.19 17.86 -15.24
N ASP A 88 6.86 18.99 -15.17
CA ASP A 88 7.76 19.44 -16.24
C ASP A 88 9.16 18.82 -16.27
N SER A 89 9.43 17.79 -15.45
CA SER A 89 10.59 16.93 -15.65
C SER A 89 10.29 15.50 -15.22
N SER A 90 10.74 14.50 -15.97
CA SER A 90 10.60 13.08 -15.62
C SER A 90 11.41 12.69 -14.37
N ALA A 91 12.49 13.42 -14.08
CA ALA A 91 13.34 13.19 -12.92
C ALA A 91 12.71 13.63 -11.57
N ASN A 92 11.69 14.51 -11.59
CA ASN A 92 11.06 15.05 -10.37
C ASN A 92 9.60 14.62 -10.22
N GLN A 93 9.31 13.33 -10.44
CA GLN A 93 7.93 12.80 -10.40
C GLN A 93 7.74 11.80 -9.27
N LEU A 94 8.07 12.23 -8.05
CA LEU A 94 7.83 11.45 -6.82
C LEU A 94 7.09 12.30 -5.81
N ILE A 95 6.44 11.67 -4.83
CA ILE A 95 5.75 12.39 -3.76
C ILE A 95 6.68 13.38 -3.03
N LYS A 96 7.95 13.00 -2.77
CA LYS A 96 8.92 13.92 -2.16
C LYS A 96 9.14 15.20 -2.97
N HIS A 97 9.13 15.09 -4.31
CA HIS A 97 9.26 16.23 -5.21
C HIS A 97 8.00 17.09 -5.23
N ASP A 98 6.83 16.47 -5.32
CA ASP A 98 5.54 17.17 -5.23
C ASP A 98 5.43 17.97 -3.94
N PHE A 99 5.87 17.40 -2.81
CA PHE A 99 5.83 18.08 -1.53
C PHE A 99 6.75 19.31 -1.49
N ILE A 100 7.93 19.27 -2.12
CA ILE A 100 8.81 20.44 -2.22
C ILE A 100 8.18 21.55 -3.08
N PHE A 101 7.54 21.18 -4.19
CA PHE A 101 6.80 22.14 -5.03
C PHE A 101 5.64 22.77 -4.25
N TYR A 102 4.95 21.95 -3.46
CA TYR A 102 3.87 22.41 -2.58
C TYR A 102 4.37 23.41 -1.53
N LEU A 103 5.47 23.11 -0.84
CA LEU A 103 6.06 24.03 0.14
C LEU A 103 6.45 25.35 -0.54
N SER A 104 7.03 25.29 -1.74
CA SER A 104 7.42 26.47 -2.50
C SER A 104 6.22 27.31 -2.93
N GLU A 105 5.13 26.66 -3.36
CA GLU A 105 3.86 27.32 -3.64
C GLU A 105 3.29 28.00 -2.41
N LYS A 106 3.32 27.36 -1.24
CA LYS A 106 2.78 27.93 0.00
C LYS A 106 3.63 29.08 0.56
N ILE A 107 4.95 29.01 0.45
CA ILE A 107 5.86 30.01 1.00
C ILE A 107 6.03 31.20 0.06
N PHE A 108 6.18 30.95 -1.24
CA PHE A 108 6.54 31.96 -2.24
C PHE A 108 5.40 32.30 -3.22
N ASN A 109 4.22 31.70 -3.04
CA ASN A 109 3.09 31.78 -3.98
C ASN A 109 3.48 31.34 -5.41
N ASN A 110 4.48 30.47 -5.53
CA ASN A 110 4.98 29.96 -6.80
C ASN A 110 5.73 28.63 -6.60
N ALA A 111 5.18 27.54 -7.14
CA ALA A 111 5.81 26.21 -7.10
C ALA A 111 7.21 26.19 -7.75
N SER A 112 7.46 27.04 -8.75
CA SER A 112 8.75 27.14 -9.43
C SER A 112 9.84 27.78 -8.57
N SER A 113 9.50 28.37 -7.43
CA SER A 113 10.51 28.84 -6.47
C SER A 113 11.27 27.69 -5.80
N ALA A 114 10.83 26.43 -5.97
CA ALA A 114 11.54 25.25 -5.51
C ALA A 114 12.99 25.16 -6.01
N PHE A 115 13.28 25.69 -7.21
CA PHE A 115 14.65 25.71 -7.76
C PHE A 115 15.56 26.77 -7.13
N LEU A 116 14.99 27.67 -6.34
CA LEU A 116 15.72 28.72 -5.63
C LEU A 116 16.07 28.30 -4.20
N VAL A 117 15.58 27.15 -3.75
CA VAL A 117 15.82 26.61 -2.42
C VAL A 117 17.25 26.07 -2.37
N SER A 118 18.10 26.71 -1.56
CA SER A 118 19.53 26.36 -1.46
C SER A 118 19.77 25.05 -0.70
N ASN A 119 18.84 24.63 0.16
CA ASN A 119 18.90 23.41 0.97
C ASN A 119 18.01 22.28 0.42
N LEU A 120 17.87 22.19 -0.91
CA LEU A 120 16.97 21.25 -1.57
C LEU A 120 17.33 19.78 -1.24
N GLN A 121 18.61 19.47 -1.12
CA GLN A 121 19.07 18.11 -0.82
C GLN A 121 18.69 17.70 0.61
N GLU A 122 18.92 18.58 1.58
CA GLU A 122 18.52 18.40 2.98
C GLU A 122 17.00 18.24 3.10
N MET A 123 16.23 19.01 2.33
CA MET A 123 14.77 18.87 2.31
C MET A 123 14.33 17.53 1.75
N LYS A 124 14.91 17.07 0.63
CA LYS A 124 14.65 15.72 0.10
C LYS A 124 14.96 14.65 1.13
N ALA A 125 16.08 14.80 1.83
CA ALA A 125 16.53 13.89 2.88
C ALA A 125 15.50 13.78 4.01
N GLY A 126 15.10 14.91 4.59
CA GLY A 126 14.13 14.93 5.70
C GLY A 126 12.76 14.37 5.29
N ILE A 127 12.31 14.61 4.05
CA ILE A 127 11.06 14.02 3.56
C ILE A 127 11.18 12.50 3.38
N GLU A 128 12.34 12.03 2.92
CA GLU A 128 12.61 10.59 2.79
C GLU A 128 12.62 9.89 4.14
N GLU A 129 13.20 10.49 5.18
CA GLU A 129 13.14 10.01 6.57
C GLU A 129 11.68 9.91 7.07
N MET A 130 10.84 10.92 6.82
CA MET A 130 9.41 10.84 7.14
C MET A 130 8.73 9.66 6.44
N GLY A 131 9.09 9.42 5.18
CA GLY A 131 8.59 8.27 4.42
C GLY A 131 8.97 6.93 5.04
N TRP A 132 10.19 6.79 5.56
CA TRP A 132 10.61 5.58 6.28
C TRP A 132 9.83 5.35 7.57
N VAL A 133 9.49 6.42 8.29
CA VAL A 133 8.58 6.31 9.46
C VAL A 133 7.20 5.77 9.03
N TYR A 134 6.65 6.24 7.92
CA TYR A 134 5.37 5.70 7.40
C TYR A 134 5.48 4.25 6.98
N LYS A 135 6.59 3.84 6.36
CA LYS A 135 6.86 2.45 6.02
C LYS A 135 6.87 1.56 7.28
N ASN A 136 7.55 1.98 8.34
CA ASN A 136 7.59 1.23 9.60
C ASN A 136 6.19 1.09 10.23
N ASN A 137 5.36 2.14 10.15
CA ASN A 137 3.98 2.07 10.64
C ASN A 137 3.13 1.04 9.87
N ILE A 138 3.32 0.94 8.55
CA ILE A 138 2.63 -0.07 7.72
C ILE A 138 3.11 -1.47 8.10
N GLU A 139 4.41 -1.68 8.26
CA GLU A 139 4.95 -2.98 8.68
C GLU A 139 4.52 -3.39 10.07
N GLN A 140 4.40 -2.45 11.00
CA GLN A 140 3.89 -2.70 12.34
C GLN A 140 2.43 -3.16 12.29
N LEU A 141 1.60 -2.54 11.43
CA LEU A 141 0.22 -2.98 11.20
C LEU A 141 0.19 -4.43 10.67
N LEU A 142 1.02 -4.75 9.67
CA LEU A 142 1.09 -6.10 9.09
C LEU A 142 1.61 -7.14 10.09
N THR A 143 2.60 -6.77 10.90
CA THR A 143 3.17 -7.63 11.94
C THR A 143 2.16 -7.93 13.03
N THR A 144 1.37 -6.92 13.42
CA THR A 144 0.24 -7.10 14.34
C THR A 144 -0.79 -8.07 13.76
N ALA A 145 -1.06 -7.98 12.46
CA ALA A 145 -1.99 -8.86 11.74
C ALA A 145 -1.50 -10.31 11.56
N TYR A 146 -0.18 -10.57 11.58
CA TYR A 146 0.40 -11.91 11.39
C TYR A 146 0.00 -12.91 12.49
N ASN A 147 -0.31 -12.43 13.71
CA ASN A 147 -0.68 -13.25 14.87
C ASN A 147 0.21 -14.48 15.09
N ASN A 148 1.54 -14.32 14.95
CA ASN A 148 2.54 -15.40 15.11
C ASN A 148 2.28 -16.64 14.23
N GLY A 149 1.67 -16.47 13.06
CA GLY A 149 1.36 -17.57 12.14
C GLY A 149 0.16 -18.43 12.56
N MET A 150 -0.50 -18.12 13.68
CA MET A 150 -1.73 -18.80 14.10
C MET A 150 -2.98 -18.28 13.38
N GLY A 151 -2.85 -17.14 12.69
CA GLY A 151 -3.95 -16.45 12.02
C GLY A 151 -4.96 -15.84 12.99
N MET A 152 -5.66 -14.79 12.55
CA MET A 152 -6.76 -14.16 13.26
C MET A 152 -8.08 -14.85 12.93
N THR A 153 -9.09 -14.69 13.78
CA THR A 153 -10.45 -15.24 13.58
C THR A 153 -11.48 -14.10 13.52
N ASN A 154 -12.76 -14.41 13.28
CA ASN A 154 -13.83 -13.40 13.26
C ASN A 154 -14.12 -12.74 14.62
N THR A 155 -13.60 -13.30 15.72
CA THR A 155 -13.64 -12.67 17.04
C THR A 155 -12.87 -11.34 17.07
N ILE A 156 -11.88 -11.16 16.18
CA ILE A 156 -11.14 -9.91 16.00
C ILE A 156 -11.83 -9.10 14.91
N THR A 157 -12.65 -8.12 15.33
CA THR A 157 -13.46 -7.29 14.44
C THR A 157 -12.86 -5.91 14.15
N ASP A 158 -11.77 -5.55 14.82
CA ASP A 158 -11.10 -4.27 14.65
C ASP A 158 -10.24 -4.21 13.38
N GLU A 159 -9.50 -3.11 13.24
CA GLU A 159 -8.72 -2.80 12.04
C GLU A 159 -7.50 -3.71 11.82
N SER A 160 -7.07 -4.44 12.86
CA SER A 160 -5.90 -5.32 12.82
C SER A 160 -6.15 -6.59 12.01
N ASN A 161 -7.41 -7.02 11.84
CA ASN A 161 -7.76 -8.17 11.01
C ASN A 161 -7.86 -7.78 9.53
N ILE A 162 -6.69 -7.50 8.94
CA ILE A 162 -6.54 -6.95 7.59
C ILE A 162 -7.14 -7.88 6.54
N VAL A 163 -6.87 -9.18 6.59
CA VAL A 163 -7.37 -10.14 5.59
C VAL A 163 -8.90 -10.20 5.61
N ARG A 164 -9.51 -10.23 6.80
CA ARG A 164 -10.97 -10.14 6.92
C ARG A 164 -11.51 -8.88 6.27
N ARG A 165 -10.84 -7.74 6.47
CA ARG A 165 -11.24 -6.46 5.85
C ARG A 165 -11.07 -6.49 4.33
N LEU A 166 -10.03 -7.12 3.81
CA LEU A 166 -9.83 -7.28 2.37
C LEU A 166 -10.94 -8.16 1.76
N LEU A 167 -11.27 -9.29 2.39
CA LEU A 167 -12.35 -10.17 1.95
C LEU A 167 -13.73 -9.49 2.03
N LYS A 168 -13.98 -8.66 3.04
CA LYS A 168 -15.21 -7.85 3.12
C LYS A 168 -15.29 -6.75 2.06
N GLN A 169 -14.16 -6.11 1.76
CA GLN A 169 -14.10 -5.15 0.64
C GLN A 169 -14.36 -5.84 -0.69
N LEU A 170 -13.86 -7.07 -0.85
CA LEU A 170 -14.12 -7.88 -2.03
C LEU A 170 -15.58 -8.34 -2.12
N GLU A 171 -16.17 -8.84 -1.02
CA GLU A 171 -17.59 -9.16 -0.92
C GLU A 171 -18.47 -7.99 -1.37
N HIS A 172 -18.10 -6.77 -0.97
CA HIS A 172 -18.84 -5.57 -1.33
C HIS A 172 -18.65 -5.13 -2.79
N SER A 173 -17.42 -5.24 -3.33
CA SER A 173 -17.06 -4.66 -4.63
C SER A 173 -17.15 -5.62 -5.81
N ASP A 174 -16.77 -6.88 -5.62
CA ASP A 174 -16.83 -7.94 -6.64
C ASP A 174 -17.04 -9.32 -5.96
N PRO A 175 -18.25 -9.58 -5.42
CA PRO A 175 -18.56 -10.83 -4.71
C PRO A 175 -18.39 -12.08 -5.58
N GLY A 176 -18.40 -11.94 -6.91
CA GLY A 176 -18.17 -13.03 -7.84
C GLY A 176 -16.80 -13.70 -7.67
N ARG A 177 -15.82 -13.00 -7.08
CA ARG A 177 -14.48 -13.55 -6.78
C ARG A 177 -14.43 -14.43 -5.54
N LEU A 178 -15.48 -14.45 -4.73
CA LEU A 178 -15.63 -15.37 -3.59
C LEU A 178 -16.19 -16.74 -4.01
N ILE A 179 -16.43 -16.93 -5.31
CA ILE A 179 -16.93 -18.16 -5.90
C ILE A 179 -15.77 -18.85 -6.62
N CYS A 180 -15.57 -20.14 -6.33
CA CYS A 180 -14.68 -21.02 -7.05
C CYS A 180 -15.17 -21.17 -8.50
N VAL A 181 -14.24 -21.15 -9.45
CA VAL A 181 -14.50 -21.67 -10.80
C VAL A 181 -13.84 -23.05 -10.89
N PRO A 182 -14.60 -24.13 -11.08
CA PRO A 182 -14.03 -25.46 -11.20
C PRO A 182 -12.97 -25.52 -12.30
N ASN A 183 -11.75 -25.94 -11.95
CA ASN A 183 -10.57 -26.03 -12.82
C ASN A 183 -9.88 -24.70 -13.19
N ASP A 184 -10.23 -23.58 -12.56
CA ASP A 184 -9.50 -22.31 -12.71
C ASP A 184 -8.90 -21.88 -11.37
N ILE A 185 -7.69 -22.38 -11.12
CA ILE A 185 -6.89 -22.04 -9.92
C ILE A 185 -6.48 -20.56 -9.88
N ASN A 186 -6.66 -19.81 -10.98
CA ASN A 186 -6.19 -18.43 -11.10
C ASN A 186 -7.30 -17.40 -10.88
N SER A 187 -8.57 -17.81 -10.88
CA SER A 187 -9.72 -16.90 -10.94
C SER A 187 -10.41 -16.60 -9.62
N GLY A 188 -10.02 -17.22 -8.51
CA GLY A 188 -10.75 -17.01 -7.26
C GLY A 188 -10.30 -17.88 -6.10
N ILE A 189 -11.28 -18.29 -5.30
CA ILE A 189 -11.13 -19.22 -4.18
C ILE A 189 -11.12 -20.65 -4.72
N VAL A 190 -10.37 -21.54 -4.07
CA VAL A 190 -10.35 -22.97 -4.38
C VAL A 190 -11.11 -23.73 -3.30
N ASP A 191 -11.82 -24.79 -3.70
CA ASP A 191 -12.49 -25.70 -2.77
C ASP A 191 -11.45 -26.55 -2.01
N THR A 192 -10.95 -25.99 -0.91
CA THR A 192 -9.93 -26.58 -0.06
C THR A 192 -10.01 -26.03 1.36
N ASP A 193 -9.73 -26.90 2.33
CA ASP A 193 -9.55 -26.52 3.74
C ASP A 193 -8.13 -26.00 4.02
N ALA A 194 -7.28 -25.93 3.00
CA ALA A 194 -5.93 -25.40 3.12
C ALA A 194 -5.90 -23.87 3.06
N LEU A 195 -4.79 -23.32 3.55
CA LEU A 195 -4.50 -21.90 3.47
C LEU A 195 -4.40 -21.47 2.00
N GLN A 196 -5.18 -20.45 1.62
CA GLN A 196 -5.28 -19.93 0.25
C GLN A 196 -5.27 -18.41 0.21
N SER A 197 -4.91 -17.84 -0.93
CA SER A 197 -4.75 -16.40 -1.11
C SER A 197 -6.08 -15.66 -1.12
N VAL A 198 -6.08 -14.42 -0.60
CA VAL A 198 -7.11 -13.44 -0.99
C VAL A 198 -7.11 -13.35 -2.53
N PRO A 199 -8.26 -13.45 -3.21
CA PRO A 199 -8.33 -13.59 -4.67
C PRO A 199 -8.17 -12.23 -5.37
N PHE A 200 -6.99 -11.63 -5.19
CA PHE A 200 -6.53 -10.49 -5.95
C PHE A 200 -6.34 -10.88 -7.42
N ILE A 201 -6.54 -9.93 -8.33
CA ILE A 201 -6.29 -10.09 -9.77
C ILE A 201 -5.42 -8.95 -10.31
N GLU A 202 -4.95 -9.11 -11.55
CA GLU A 202 -4.23 -8.06 -12.27
C GLU A 202 -5.05 -6.76 -12.29
N GLY A 203 -4.42 -5.67 -11.86
CA GLY A 203 -5.02 -4.34 -11.87
C GLY A 203 -5.82 -3.96 -10.64
N ASP A 204 -5.93 -4.84 -9.65
CA ASP A 204 -6.35 -4.42 -8.30
C ASP A 204 -5.37 -3.40 -7.71
N SER A 205 -5.88 -2.53 -6.84
CA SER A 205 -5.06 -1.55 -6.12
C SER A 205 -5.24 -1.64 -4.62
N ILE A 206 -4.19 -1.32 -3.87
CA ILE A 206 -4.26 -1.15 -2.42
C ILE A 206 -3.88 0.29 -2.09
N SER A 207 -4.86 1.02 -1.57
CA SER A 207 -4.77 2.40 -1.15
C SER A 207 -4.31 2.52 0.30
N ILE A 208 -3.30 3.37 0.51
CA ILE A 208 -2.76 3.77 1.82
C ILE A 208 -2.75 5.30 1.86
N PHE A 209 -3.15 5.89 2.99
CA PHE A 209 -3.22 7.34 3.11
C PHE A 209 -2.20 7.83 4.14
N PHE A 210 -1.52 8.93 3.84
CA PHE A 210 -0.55 9.52 4.74
C PHE A 210 -0.46 11.03 4.55
N THR A 211 0.11 11.73 5.51
CA THR A 211 0.14 13.19 5.52
C THR A 211 1.56 13.68 5.75
N LEU A 212 2.14 14.35 4.78
CA LEU A 212 3.41 15.05 5.02
C LEU A 212 3.13 16.37 5.73
N VAL A 213 3.76 16.55 6.90
CA VAL A 213 3.60 17.71 7.76
C VAL A 213 4.76 18.68 7.58
N SER A 214 4.47 19.98 7.72
CA SER A 214 5.47 21.05 7.65
C SER A 214 5.02 22.24 8.50
N SER A 215 5.85 23.28 8.57
CA SER A 215 5.54 24.53 9.27
C SER A 215 4.49 25.42 8.60
N VAL A 216 4.07 25.09 7.36
CA VAL A 216 2.99 25.80 6.65
C VAL A 216 1.66 25.07 6.86
N GLU A 217 1.27 24.20 5.93
CA GLU A 217 0.04 23.41 5.98
C GLU A 217 0.37 21.97 5.58
N PRO A 218 -0.18 20.94 6.26
CA PRO A 218 0.03 19.55 5.87
C PRO A 218 -0.53 19.24 4.48
N ARG A 219 0.08 18.30 3.77
CA ARG A 219 -0.44 17.78 2.49
C ARG A 219 -0.70 16.30 2.61
N LYS A 220 -1.95 15.90 2.34
CA LYS A 220 -2.40 14.51 2.42
C LYS A 220 -2.26 13.83 1.07
N TYR A 221 -1.67 12.65 1.06
CA TYR A 221 -1.39 11.84 -0.11
C TYR A 221 -2.13 10.50 -0.04
N ARG A 222 -2.53 10.01 -1.21
CA ARG A 222 -2.89 8.63 -1.44
C ARG A 222 -1.71 7.91 -2.08
N LEU A 223 -1.28 6.81 -1.49
CA LEU A 223 -0.38 5.85 -2.10
C LEU A 223 -1.21 4.71 -2.67
N ILE A 224 -1.05 4.42 -3.96
CA ILE A 224 -1.59 3.24 -4.62
C ILE A 224 -0.47 2.22 -4.79
N LEU A 225 -0.70 1.02 -4.25
CA LEU A 225 0.05 -0.18 -4.63
C LEU A 225 -0.76 -0.91 -5.71
N TYR A 226 -0.35 -0.78 -6.96
CA TYR A 226 -1.02 -1.40 -8.10
C TYR A 226 -0.47 -2.82 -8.32
N LEU A 227 -1.35 -3.82 -8.18
CA LEU A 227 -0.99 -5.23 -8.31
C LEU A 227 -0.85 -5.60 -9.78
N THR A 228 0.33 -6.06 -10.17
CA THR A 228 0.61 -6.41 -11.57
C THR A 228 1.59 -7.58 -11.72
N ASN A 229 1.42 -8.33 -12.80
CA ASN A 229 2.33 -9.35 -13.32
C ASN A 229 3.24 -8.82 -14.44
N ASP A 230 3.07 -7.55 -14.83
CA ASP A 230 3.90 -6.91 -15.87
C ASP A 230 5.32 -6.66 -15.33
N ALA A 231 6.25 -7.53 -15.73
CA ALA A 231 7.65 -7.45 -15.32
C ALA A 231 8.31 -6.10 -15.69
N ALA A 232 7.88 -5.43 -16.76
CA ALA A 232 8.42 -4.13 -17.12
C ALA A 232 8.01 -3.06 -16.11
N LYS A 233 6.78 -3.11 -15.61
CA LYS A 233 6.29 -2.23 -14.54
C LYS A 233 6.93 -2.55 -13.19
N LEU A 234 7.09 -3.83 -12.84
CA LEU A 234 7.68 -4.25 -11.57
C LEU A 234 9.15 -3.81 -11.40
N ASN A 235 9.86 -3.60 -12.51
CA ASN A 235 11.23 -3.07 -12.50
C ASN A 235 11.29 -1.55 -12.29
N THR A 236 10.16 -0.86 -12.14
CA THR A 236 10.14 0.59 -11.95
C THR A 236 10.20 0.96 -10.45
N ASN A 237 11.33 1.57 -10.08
CA ASN A 237 11.61 2.32 -8.85
C ASN A 237 11.03 1.79 -7.54
N ILE A 238 11.71 0.83 -6.91
CA ILE A 238 11.61 0.62 -5.44
C ILE A 238 12.48 1.67 -4.71
N HIS A 239 13.60 2.06 -5.33
CA HIS A 239 14.49 3.12 -4.84
C HIS A 239 14.91 4.04 -6.00
N PRO A 240 14.53 5.33 -5.99
CA PRO A 240 14.95 6.27 -7.01
C PRO A 240 16.43 6.61 -6.87
N ALA A 241 17.05 7.02 -7.98
CA ALA A 241 18.49 7.35 -8.03
C ALA A 241 18.90 8.48 -7.06
N ASP A 242 17.96 9.33 -6.64
CA ASP A 242 18.17 10.41 -5.67
C ASP A 242 17.71 10.04 -4.25
N SER A 243 17.66 8.74 -3.92
CA SER A 243 17.39 8.23 -2.57
C SER A 243 18.61 8.36 -1.67
N LEU A 244 18.38 8.66 -0.39
CA LEU A 244 19.41 8.74 0.65
C LEU A 244 20.25 7.48 0.79
N ILE A 245 19.70 6.31 0.47
CA ILE A 245 20.44 5.03 0.54
C ILE A 245 21.69 5.03 -0.37
N HIS A 246 21.74 5.93 -1.37
CA HIS A 246 22.85 6.06 -2.31
C HIS A 246 23.89 7.12 -1.90
N TYR A 247 23.68 7.88 -0.82
CA TYR A 247 24.60 8.91 -0.34
C TYR A 247 25.38 8.45 0.89
N SER A 248 26.67 8.15 0.73
CA SER A 248 27.55 7.67 1.80
C SER A 248 27.74 8.65 2.96
N GLU A 249 27.59 9.96 2.71
CA GLU A 249 27.75 11.02 3.71
C GLU A 249 26.50 11.22 4.59
N TYR A 250 25.34 10.71 4.15
CA TYR A 250 24.05 10.79 4.85
C TYR A 250 23.66 9.49 5.56
N GLN A 251 24.56 8.49 5.60
CA GLN A 251 24.38 7.25 6.36
C GLN A 251 24.43 7.45 7.88
N GLY A 252 24.71 8.67 8.35
CA GLY A 252 24.55 9.03 9.75
C GLY A 252 23.07 9.11 10.12
N ASN A 253 22.54 8.02 10.68
CA ASN A 253 21.20 7.86 11.25
C ASN A 253 20.04 7.51 10.31
N ILE A 254 20.27 6.80 9.20
CA ILE A 254 19.27 5.78 8.82
C ILE A 254 19.50 4.60 9.77
N THR A 255 19.14 4.76 11.04
CA THR A 255 19.13 3.61 11.92
C THR A 255 18.01 2.70 11.43
N ASN A 256 18.39 1.62 10.76
CA ASN A 256 17.67 0.37 10.86
C ASN A 256 17.74 -0.08 12.33
N ASP A 257 17.15 0.68 13.25
CA ASP A 257 16.79 0.17 14.57
C ASP A 257 15.58 -0.75 14.34
N GLY A 258 15.82 -1.81 13.57
CA GLY A 258 15.23 -3.10 13.88
C GLY A 258 15.62 -3.34 15.34
N VAL A 259 14.62 -3.27 16.19
CA VAL A 259 14.69 -3.79 17.55
C VAL A 259 15.33 -5.19 17.45
N PRO A 260 16.35 -5.50 18.27
CA PRO A 260 17.05 -6.78 18.21
C PRO A 260 16.12 -8.00 18.25
#